data_AF-A0A0C3NC34-F1
#
_entry.id   AF-A0A0C3NC34-F1
#
_cell.length_a   1.000
_cell.length_b   1.000
_cell.length_c   1.000
_cell.angle_alpha   90.00
_cell.angle_beta   90.00
_cell.angle_gamma   90.00
#
_symmetry.space_group_name_H-M   'P 1'
#
loop_
_entity.id
_entity.type
_entity.pdbx_description
1 polymer ?
#
loop_
_entity_poly.entity_id
_entity_poly.type
_entity_poly.pdbx_seq_one_letter_code
_entity_poly.pdbx_strand_id
1 'polypeptide(L)'
;MSDKPLRDAVRRLKFRVLIIGRANAGKTSILQRVCETTESPKIYRVSGGRREEVASCLCGNHDIEDELIFTNHEGYVFHDSCGFEAGNEDELRAVQDFVHRKVTERRLRDRLHAIWCVTSVIANSWDW
;
A
#
# COMPACT_ATOMS: atom_id res chain seq x y z
N MET A 1 -23.89 28.30 7.76
CA MET A 1 -23.65 27.63 6.46
C MET A 1 -23.09 26.24 6.73
N SER A 2 -23.63 25.20 6.10
CA SER A 2 -23.25 23.80 6.39
C SER A 2 -22.01 23.40 5.58
N ASP A 3 -20.94 22.99 6.26
CA ASP A 3 -19.69 22.46 5.68
C ASP A 3 -19.82 21.09 4.99
N LYS A 4 -21.05 20.60 4.76
CA LYS A 4 -21.30 19.30 4.11
C LYS A 4 -20.50 19.09 2.82
N PRO A 5 -20.44 20.05 1.88
CA PRO A 5 -19.70 19.88 0.62
C PRO A 5 -18.20 19.68 0.84
N LEU A 6 -17.62 20.40 1.83
CA LEU A 6 -16.21 20.28 2.17
C LEU A 6 -15.93 18.93 2.86
N ARG A 7 -16.78 18.51 3.78
CA ARG A 7 -16.68 17.20 4.45
C ARG A 7 -16.79 16.05 3.46
N ASP A 8 -17.69 16.16 2.48
CA ASP A 8 -17.85 15.15 1.43
C ASP A 8 -16.67 15.14 0.45
N ALA A 9 -16.08 16.30 0.15
CA ALA A 9 -14.86 16.38 -0.65
C ALA A 9 -13.67 15.73 0.07
N VAL A 10 -13.50 15.99 1.37
CA VAL A 10 -12.46 15.37 2.20
C VAL A 10 -12.66 13.85 2.30
N ARG A 11 -13.89 13.37 2.46
CA ARG A 11 -14.21 11.93 2.46
C ARG A 11 -13.89 11.21 1.13
N ARG A 12 -13.82 11.95 0.02
CA ARG A 12 -13.44 11.41 -1.29
C ARG A 12 -11.93 11.40 -1.52
N LEU A 13 -11.14 12.02 -0.64
CA LEU A 13 -9.69 11.93 -0.70
C LEU A 13 -9.27 10.50 -0.34
N LYS A 14 -8.32 9.98 -1.11
CA LYS A 14 -7.67 8.70 -0.86
C LYS A 14 -6.19 8.96 -0.73
N PHE A 15 -5.63 8.70 0.45
CA PHE A 15 -4.21 8.83 0.71
C PHE A 15 -3.53 7.49 0.38
N ARG A 16 -2.70 7.49 -0.65
CA ARG A 16 -2.06 6.29 -1.21
C ARG A 16 -0.64 6.13 -0.68
N VAL A 17 -0.36 4.99 -0.07
CA VAL A 17 0.94 4.67 0.50
C VAL A 17 1.46 3.38 -0.14
N LEU A 18 2.68 3.43 -0.67
CA LEU A 18 3.40 2.24 -1.11
C LEU A 18 4.27 1.75 0.06
N ILE A 19 4.14 0.50 0.47
CA ILE A 19 5.02 -0.13 1.46
C ILE A 19 6.07 -0.98 0.76
N ILE A 20 7.35 -0.67 1.01
CA ILE A 20 8.50 -1.37 0.43
C ILE A 20 9.35 -2.00 1.51
N GLY A 21 9.93 -3.16 1.24
CA GLY A 21 10.80 -3.87 2.18
C GLY A 21 11.04 -5.29 1.71
N ARG A 22 11.93 -6.03 2.36
CA ARG A 22 12.20 -7.44 2.00
C ARG A 22 10.93 -8.30 2.11
N ALA A 23 10.92 -9.43 1.39
CA ALA A 23 9.93 -10.48 1.63
C ALA A 23 9.93 -10.85 3.12
N ASN A 24 8.74 -11.04 3.70
CA ASN A 24 8.55 -11.34 5.13
C ASN A 24 9.12 -10.32 6.14
N ALA A 25 9.42 -9.08 5.72
CA ALA A 25 9.86 -8.00 6.63
C ALA A 25 8.77 -7.51 7.63
N GLY A 26 7.59 -8.13 7.64
CA GLY A 26 6.47 -7.72 8.51
C GLY A 26 5.63 -6.56 7.96
N LYS A 27 5.69 -6.29 6.65
CA LYS A 27 4.96 -5.18 5.98
C LYS A 27 3.47 -5.20 6.32
N THR A 28 2.79 -6.31 6.08
CA THR A 28 1.36 -6.48 6.38
C THR A 28 1.05 -6.34 7.88
N SER A 29 1.92 -6.84 8.75
CA SER A 29 1.76 -6.72 10.21
C SER A 29 1.86 -5.26 10.69
N ILE A 30 2.75 -4.46 10.09
CA ILE A 30 2.84 -3.02 10.37
C ILE A 30 1.54 -2.32 9.93
N LEU A 31 1.03 -2.64 8.74
CA LEU A 31 -0.22 -2.06 8.24
C LEU A 31 -1.40 -2.36 9.15
N GLN A 32 -1.55 -3.61 9.60
CA GLN A 32 -2.57 -4.02 10.57
C GLN A 32 -2.48 -3.20 11.86
N ARG A 33 -1.26 -3.01 12.38
CA ARG A 33 -1.05 -2.28 13.65
C ARG A 33 -1.30 -0.79 13.53
N VAL A 34 -0.92 -0.17 12.42
CA VAL A 34 -1.18 1.25 12.11
C VAL A 34 -2.68 1.50 11.92
N CYS A 35 -3.36 0.53 11.33
CA CYS A 35 -4.80 0.55 11.16
C CYS A 35 -5.55 0.04 12.39
N GLU A 36 -4.91 -0.11 13.56
CA GLU A 36 -5.53 -0.54 14.82
C GLU A 36 -6.46 -1.76 14.68
N THR A 37 -6.09 -2.72 13.84
CA THR A 37 -6.93 -3.88 13.51
C THR A 37 -6.12 -5.14 13.37
N THR A 38 -6.74 -6.28 13.69
CA THR A 38 -6.21 -7.62 13.40
C THR A 38 -6.85 -8.21 12.14
N GLU A 39 -7.84 -7.55 11.57
CA GLU A 39 -8.48 -7.97 10.33
C GLU A 39 -7.54 -7.76 9.13
N SER A 40 -7.61 -8.68 8.18
CA SER A 40 -6.92 -8.52 6.91
C SER A 40 -7.59 -7.43 6.08
N PRO A 41 -6.82 -6.62 5.34
CA PRO A 41 -7.41 -5.63 4.45
C PRO A 41 -8.20 -6.32 3.34
N LYS A 42 -9.22 -5.62 2.85
CA LYS A 42 -9.87 -5.98 1.59
C LYS A 42 -8.96 -5.60 0.44
N ILE A 43 -8.79 -6.54 -0.48
CA ILE A 43 -7.92 -6.35 -1.66
C ILE A 43 -8.82 -6.06 -2.85
N TYR A 44 -8.49 -5.01 -3.58
CA TYR A 44 -9.22 -4.63 -4.77
C TYR A 44 -8.31 -4.53 -5.97
N ARG A 45 -8.63 -5.31 -7.01
CA ARG A 45 -7.96 -5.21 -8.30
C ARG A 45 -8.66 -4.16 -9.17
N VAL A 46 -7.88 -3.27 -9.77
CA VAL A 46 -8.40 -2.25 -10.68
C VAL A 46 -8.04 -2.62 -12.11
N SER A 47 -9.03 -2.94 -12.93
CA SER A 47 -8.86 -3.28 -14.34
C SER A 47 -9.93 -2.61 -15.19
N GLY A 48 -9.53 -1.96 -16.30
CA GLY A 48 -10.47 -1.33 -17.23
C GLY A 48 -11.39 -0.28 -16.59
N GLY A 49 -10.96 0.37 -15.49
CA GLY A 49 -11.77 1.32 -14.72
C GLY A 49 -12.80 0.67 -13.77
N ARG A 50 -12.87 -0.66 -13.71
CA ARG A 50 -13.64 -1.40 -12.71
C ARG A 50 -12.76 -1.77 -11.53
N ARG A 51 -13.38 -1.81 -10.35
CA ARG A 51 -12.76 -2.20 -9.09
C ARG A 51 -13.46 -3.46 -8.61
N GLU A 52 -12.71 -4.55 -8.50
CA GLU A 52 -13.24 -5.85 -8.11
C GLU A 52 -12.57 -6.30 -6.81
N GLU A 53 -13.37 -6.70 -5.82
CA GLU A 53 -12.84 -7.29 -4.59
C GLU A 53 -12.30 -8.68 -4.92
N VAL A 54 -11.03 -8.92 -4.65
CA VAL A 54 -10.38 -10.21 -4.87
C VAL A 54 -10.13 -10.88 -3.53
N ALA A 55 -10.25 -12.21 -3.49
CA ALA A 55 -10.02 -12.97 -2.27
C ALA A 55 -8.60 -12.70 -1.76
N SER A 56 -8.47 -12.47 -0.45
CA SER A 56 -7.20 -12.29 0.24
C SER A 56 -6.45 -13.61 0.29
N CYS A 57 -5.82 -13.99 -0.82
CA CYS A 57 -4.88 -15.09 -0.79
C CYS A 57 -3.67 -14.62 0.01
N LEU A 58 -3.54 -15.13 1.24
CA LEU A 58 -2.40 -14.99 2.16
C LEU A 58 -1.07 -15.53 1.58
N CYS A 59 -0.99 -15.75 0.26
CA CYS A 59 0.09 -16.48 -0.37
C CYS A 59 0.38 -15.91 -1.77
N GLY A 60 1.43 -15.08 -1.85
CA GLY A 60 2.31 -14.96 -3.02
C GLY A 60 1.80 -14.31 -4.31
N ASN A 61 0.51 -14.07 -4.49
CA ASN A 61 -0.04 -13.55 -5.76
C ASN A 61 -0.61 -12.13 -5.66
N HIS A 62 0.04 -11.29 -4.84
CA HIS A 62 -0.29 -9.88 -4.67
C HIS A 62 0.41 -9.08 -5.77
N ASP A 63 -0.36 -8.26 -6.47
CA ASP A 63 0.18 -7.31 -7.45
C ASP A 63 0.37 -5.96 -6.76
N ILE A 64 1.45 -5.24 -7.08
CA ILE A 64 1.70 -3.88 -6.58
C ILE A 64 0.58 -2.91 -6.98
N GLU A 65 -0.22 -3.23 -8.00
CA GLU A 65 -1.41 -2.47 -8.40
C GLU A 65 -2.63 -2.71 -7.52
N ASP A 66 -2.67 -3.83 -6.80
CA ASP A 66 -3.82 -4.20 -5.99
C ASP A 66 -3.94 -3.22 -4.80
N GLU A 67 -5.16 -2.73 -4.57
CA GLU A 67 -5.46 -1.77 -3.51
C GLU A 67 -5.84 -2.49 -2.22
N LEU A 68 -5.00 -2.36 -1.18
CA LEU A 68 -5.29 -2.86 0.15
C LEU A 68 -6.01 -1.77 0.96
N ILE A 69 -7.25 -2.05 1.37
CA ILE A 69 -8.08 -1.12 2.16
C ILE A 69 -8.56 -1.80 3.44
N PHE A 70 -8.30 -1.15 4.57
CA PHE A 70 -8.84 -1.54 5.86
C PHE A 70 -10.20 -0.86 6.07
N THR A 71 -11.20 -1.64 6.49
CA THR A 71 -12.61 -1.21 6.65
C THR A 71 -12.77 -0.06 7.65
N ASN A 72 -11.91 -0.01 8.67
CA ASN A 72 -11.89 1.06 9.66
C ASN A 72 -11.08 2.31 9.23
N HIS A 73 -10.34 2.24 8.12
CA HIS A 73 -9.51 3.32 7.60
C HIS A 73 -9.69 3.51 6.08
N GLU A 74 -10.93 3.67 5.62
CA GLU A 74 -11.25 3.78 4.19
C GLU A 74 -10.59 4.96 3.46
N GLY A 75 -10.11 5.98 4.18
CA GLY A 75 -9.37 7.10 3.62
C GLY A 75 -7.97 6.73 3.12
N TYR A 76 -7.43 5.59 3.54
CA TYR A 76 -6.13 5.09 3.14
C TYR A 76 -6.24 3.97 2.11
N VAL A 77 -5.30 3.96 1.18
CA VAL A 77 -5.13 2.89 0.21
C VAL A 77 -3.66 2.48 0.22
N PHE A 78 -3.39 1.25 0.63
CA PHE A 78 -2.03 0.71 0.66
C PHE A 78 -1.75 -0.09 -0.60
N HIS A 79 -0.50 -0.05 -1.04
CA HIS A 79 0.07 -0.86 -2.12
C HIS A 79 1.27 -1.59 -1.53
N ASP A 80 1.37 -2.90 -1.72
CA ASP A 80 2.48 -3.71 -1.20
C ASP A 80 3.40 -4.12 -2.35
N SER A 81 4.71 -3.90 -2.18
CA SER A 81 5.74 -4.39 -3.10
C SER A 81 5.93 -5.91 -3.09
N CYS A 82 5.26 -6.63 -2.18
CA CYS A 82 5.38 -8.08 -1.93
C CYS A 82 6.71 -8.52 -1.33
N GLY A 83 7.80 -7.80 -1.60
CA GLY A 83 9.11 -8.09 -1.07
C GLY A 83 10.17 -7.98 -2.13
N PHE A 84 11.35 -7.47 -1.76
CA PHE A 84 12.55 -7.67 -2.58
C PHE A 84 13.26 -8.95 -2.18
N GLU A 85 13.42 -9.89 -3.11
CA GLU A 85 14.31 -11.05 -3.00
C GLU A 85 15.67 -10.73 -3.64
N ALA A 86 16.74 -11.28 -3.05
CA ALA A 86 18.10 -10.97 -3.50
C ALA A 86 18.34 -11.49 -4.92
N GLY A 87 18.64 -10.58 -5.85
CA GLY A 87 18.96 -10.91 -7.25
C GLY A 87 17.80 -10.78 -8.23
N ASN A 88 16.63 -10.30 -7.79
CA ASN A 88 15.47 -10.10 -8.66
C ASN A 88 15.34 -8.63 -9.11
N GLU A 89 15.88 -8.30 -10.29
CA GLU A 89 15.77 -6.95 -10.87
C GLU A 89 14.34 -6.60 -11.30
N ASP A 90 13.50 -7.61 -11.58
CA ASP A 90 12.13 -7.41 -12.05
C ASP A 90 11.26 -6.77 -10.96
N GLU A 91 11.48 -7.10 -9.69
CA GLU A 91 10.78 -6.49 -8.54
C GLU A 91 11.14 -5.01 -8.39
N LEU A 92 12.43 -4.67 -8.52
CA LEU A 92 12.88 -3.28 -8.46
C LEU A 92 12.28 -2.47 -9.61
N ARG A 93 12.27 -3.05 -10.81
CA ARG A 93 11.69 -2.41 -11.99
C ARG A 93 10.18 -2.24 -11.85
N ALA A 94 9.46 -3.24 -11.36
CA ALA A 94 8.02 -3.15 -11.11
C ALA A 94 7.69 -2.02 -10.12
N VAL A 95 8.49 -1.87 -9.06
CA VAL A 95 8.34 -0.77 -8.09
C VAL A 95 8.63 0.58 -8.73
N GLN A 96 9.70 0.69 -9.53
CA GLN A 96 10.03 1.93 -10.24
C GLN A 96 8.94 2.35 -11.22
N ASP A 97 8.44 1.41 -12.03
CA ASP A 97 7.37 1.63 -13.00
C ASP A 97 6.06 2.03 -12.30
N PHE A 98 5.74 1.36 -11.19
CA PHE A 98 4.60 1.70 -10.36
C PHE A 98 4.70 3.13 -9.82
N VAL A 99 5.84 3.49 -9.22
CA VAL A 99 6.07 4.83 -8.66
C VAL A 99 5.95 5.87 -9.77
N HIS A 100 6.63 5.69 -10.90
CA HIS A 100 6.62 6.65 -12.01
C HIS A 100 5.20 6.89 -12.53
N ARG A 101 4.40 5.84 -12.70
CA ARG A 101 3.00 5.97 -13.13
C ARG A 101 2.14 6.64 -12.07
N LYS A 102 2.22 6.22 -10.80
CA LYS A 102 1.37 6.79 -9.75
C LYS A 102 1.73 8.22 -9.38
N VAL A 103 2.99 8.66 -9.48
CA VAL A 103 3.34 10.07 -9.18
C VAL A 103 2.86 11.02 -10.28
N THR A 104 2.72 10.54 -11.51
CA THR A 104 2.28 11.33 -12.67
C THR A 104 0.76 11.38 -12.84
N GLU A 105 0.00 10.69 -11.98
CA GLU A 105 -1.46 10.72 -12.01
C GLU A 105 -2.03 12.14 -11.88
N ARG A 106 -3.02 12.43 -12.75
CA ARG A 106 -3.68 13.75 -12.81
C ARG A 106 -4.54 14.03 -11.59
N ARG A 107 -5.20 12.99 -11.06
CA ARG A 107 -6.14 13.12 -9.94
C ARG A 107 -5.40 12.86 -8.64
N LEU A 108 -5.51 13.77 -7.67
CA LEU A 108 -4.85 13.63 -6.36
C LEU A 108 -5.20 12.30 -5.69
N ARG A 109 -6.47 11.89 -5.73
CA ARG A 109 -6.92 10.61 -5.16
C ARG A 109 -6.29 9.36 -5.80
N ASP A 110 -5.73 9.49 -7.01
CA ASP A 110 -5.12 8.39 -7.76
C ASP A 110 -3.58 8.44 -7.67
N ARG A 111 -3.02 9.55 -7.16
CA ARG A 111 -1.58 9.78 -7.01
C ARG A 111 -0.98 9.05 -5.81
N LEU A 112 0.28 8.63 -5.92
CA LEU A 112 1.05 8.16 -4.76
C LEU A 112 1.41 9.33 -3.83
N HIS A 113 1.17 9.17 -2.53
CA HIS A 113 1.39 10.24 -1.55
C HIS A 113 2.59 9.99 -0.65
N ALA A 114 2.87 8.73 -0.32
CA ALA A 114 4.02 8.36 0.51
C ALA A 114 4.59 7.01 0.11
N ILE A 115 5.87 6.82 0.39
CA ILE A 115 6.56 5.53 0.33
C ILE A 115 7.06 5.21 1.73
N TRP A 116 6.67 4.06 2.27
CA TRP A 116 7.13 3.56 3.56
C TRP A 116 8.13 2.44 3.35
N CYS A 117 9.39 2.70 3.68
CA CYS A 117 10.46 1.71 3.66
C CYS A 117 10.55 0.96 5.01
N VAL A 118 10.35 -0.36 4.97
CA VAL A 118 10.53 -1.27 6.11
C VAL A 118 11.92 -1.88 6.01
N THR A 119 12.83 -1.41 6.87
CA THR A 119 14.18 -1.95 7.00
C THR A 119 14.22 -2.93 8.16
N SER A 120 14.74 -4.14 7.94
CA SER A 120 15.10 -5.03 9.05
C SER A 120 16.25 -4.37 9.82
N VAL A 121 16.01 -3.98 11.07
CA VAL A 121 17.10 -3.62 11.98
C VAL A 121 17.79 -4.93 12.33
N ILE A 122 18.89 -5.23 11.65
CA ILE A 122 19.88 -6.13 12.24
C ILE A 122 20.43 -5.29 13.40
N ALA A 123 19.98 -5.59 14.61
CA ALA A 123 20.67 -5.13 15.80
C ALA A 123 22.06 -5.75 15.72
N ASN A 124 23.00 -5.01 15.12
CA ASN A 124 24.41 -5.33 15.32
C ASN A 124 24.63 -5.17 16.81
N SER A 125 24.81 -6.29 17.49
CA SER A 125 25.26 -6.36 18.88
C SER A 125 26.62 -5.65 18.94
N TRP A 126 26.60 -4.35 19.18
CA TRP A 126 27.71 -3.62 19.73
C TRP A 126 27.45 -3.56 21.24
N ASP A 127 27.57 -4.72 21.88
CA ASP A 127 27.73 -4.78 23.32
C ASP A 127 29.17 -4.33 23.62
N TRP A 128 29.28 -3.28 24.45
CA TRP A 128 30.52 -2.70 24.98
C TRP A 128 31.06 -3.53 26.15
#